data_AF-A0A382GNG2-F1
#
_entry.id   AF-A0A382GNG2-F1
#
_cell.length_a   1.000
_cell.length_b   1.000
_cell.length_c   1.000
_cell.angle_alpha   90.00
_cell.angle_beta   90.00
_cell.angle_gamma   90.00
#
_symmetry.space_group_name_H-M   'P 1'
#
loop_
_entity.id
_entity.type
_entity.pdbx_description
1 polymer ?
#
loop_
_entity_poly.entity_id
_entity_poly.type
_entity_poly.pdbx_seq_one_letter_code
_entity_poly.pdbx_strand_id
1 'polypeptide(L)'
;VKRTAVLNVVGLTRRLICEHTPAICKFLSLGQAALIDPAFPALTCTAQSNYLTGKQPSEHGIVGNGWYNHELAEVNFWKQPNQTVQAPKIWHDLKRTDGSFTCAKMFWWYNMYADVDWSATPRPTYPADGSKHFDIHAWPYDLRMALKAEFGEFPFATFWGPMAG
;
A
#
# COMPACT_ATOMS: atom_id res chain seq x y z
N VAL A 1 -10.43 -9.56 21.39
CA VAL A 1 -10.28 -8.65 20.23
C VAL A 1 -9.93 -9.47 19.00
N LYS A 2 -10.66 -9.33 17.89
CA LYS A 2 -10.37 -10.04 16.63
C LYS A 2 -9.39 -9.18 15.80
N ARG A 3 -8.13 -9.60 15.70
CA ARG A 3 -7.15 -8.96 14.82
C ARG A 3 -7.44 -9.38 13.38
N THR A 4 -7.45 -8.42 12.45
CA THR A 4 -7.74 -8.68 11.03
C THR A 4 -6.59 -8.18 10.18
N ALA A 5 -6.09 -9.03 9.29
CA ALA A 5 -5.09 -8.66 8.30
C ALA A 5 -5.75 -8.62 6.92
N VAL A 6 -5.53 -7.55 6.17
CA VAL A 6 -5.96 -7.40 4.78
C VAL A 6 -4.71 -7.43 3.91
N LEU A 7 -4.61 -8.46 3.07
CA LEU A 7 -3.49 -8.65 2.15
C LEU A 7 -3.92 -8.26 0.75
N ASN A 8 -3.18 -7.34 0.13
CA ASN A 8 -3.32 -7.05 -1.29
C ASN A 8 -2.20 -7.77 -2.07
N VAL A 9 -2.57 -8.83 -2.78
CA VAL A 9 -1.64 -9.60 -3.61
C VAL A 9 -1.79 -9.14 -5.05
N VAL A 10 -0.95 -8.18 -5.46
CA VAL A 10 -1.02 -7.55 -6.79
C VAL A 10 -0.84 -8.61 -7.88
N GLY A 11 -1.74 -8.62 -8.86
CA GLY A 11 -1.70 -9.54 -10.01
C GLY A 11 -2.22 -10.96 -9.72
N LEU A 12 -2.57 -11.29 -8.46
CA LEU A 12 -3.16 -12.58 -8.15
C LEU A 12 -4.56 -12.68 -8.77
N THR A 13 -4.76 -13.71 -9.58
CA THR A 13 -6.07 -14.07 -10.13
C THR A 13 -6.44 -15.47 -9.69
N ARG A 14 -7.74 -15.81 -9.72
CA ARG A 14 -8.20 -17.15 -9.32
C ARG A 14 -7.54 -18.28 -10.14
N ARG A 15 -7.18 -18.02 -11.40
CA ARG A 15 -6.51 -19.00 -12.27
C ARG A 15 -5.09 -19.34 -11.80
N LEU A 16 -4.45 -18.44 -11.06
CA LEU A 16 -3.11 -18.67 -10.50
C LEU A 16 -3.16 -19.45 -9.16
N ILE A 17 -4.35 -19.65 -8.60
CA ILE A 17 -4.54 -20.42 -7.37
C ILE A 17 -4.67 -21.89 -7.75
N CYS A 18 -3.59 -22.65 -7.55
CA CYS A 18 -3.48 -24.06 -7.92
C CYS A 18 -2.66 -24.85 -6.88
N GLU A 19 -2.28 -26.09 -7.21
CA GLU A 19 -1.46 -26.96 -6.36
C GLU A 19 -0.11 -26.35 -5.94
N HIS A 20 0.45 -25.42 -6.74
CA HIS A 20 1.66 -24.68 -6.40
C HIS A 20 1.43 -23.52 -5.41
N THR A 21 0.19 -23.22 -5.06
CA THR A 21 -0.18 -22.23 -4.03
C THR A 21 -0.94 -22.88 -2.87
N PRO A 22 -0.37 -23.92 -2.21
CA PRO A 22 -1.12 -24.78 -1.29
C PRO A 22 -1.67 -24.01 -0.08
N ALA A 23 -0.98 -22.98 0.40
CA ALA A 23 -1.44 -22.13 1.49
C ALA A 23 -2.70 -21.32 1.12
N ILE A 24 -2.74 -20.75 -0.08
CA ILE A 24 -3.90 -19.99 -0.58
C ILE A 24 -5.07 -20.93 -0.84
N CYS A 25 -4.83 -22.09 -1.44
CA CYS A 25 -5.83 -23.14 -1.64
C CYS A 25 -6.48 -23.56 -0.31
N LYS A 26 -5.66 -23.81 0.72
CA LYS A 26 -6.15 -24.16 2.06
C LYS A 26 -6.93 -23.01 2.71
N PHE A 27 -6.48 -21.77 2.55
CA PHE A 27 -7.21 -20.61 3.06
C PHE A 27 -8.59 -20.48 2.39
N LEU A 28 -8.64 -20.67 1.07
CA LEU A 28 -9.86 -20.60 0.28
C LEU A 28 -10.86 -21.70 0.68
N SER A 29 -10.40 -22.93 0.98
CA SER A 29 -11.30 -24.03 1.38
C SER A 29 -11.93 -23.84 2.76
N LEU A 30 -11.34 -23.00 3.60
CA LEU A 30 -11.84 -22.66 4.94
C LEU A 30 -12.66 -21.36 4.96
N GLY A 31 -12.70 -20.62 3.84
CA GLY A 31 -13.24 -19.27 3.77
C GLY A 31 -14.28 -19.08 2.67
N GLN A 32 -14.52 -17.82 2.33
CA GLN A 32 -15.39 -17.42 1.24
C GLN A 32 -14.59 -16.67 0.18
N ALA A 33 -15.08 -16.75 -1.06
CA ALA A 33 -14.53 -16.05 -2.20
C ALA A 33 -15.63 -15.21 -2.85
N ALA A 34 -15.30 -13.98 -3.21
CA ALA A 34 -16.17 -13.12 -3.98
C ALA A 34 -15.38 -12.52 -5.15
N LEU A 35 -16.07 -12.30 -6.26
CA LEU A 35 -15.57 -11.45 -7.32
C LEU A 35 -15.91 -10.01 -6.95
N ILE A 36 -14.96 -9.11 -7.20
CA ILE A 36 -15.13 -7.67 -7.04
C ILE A 36 -15.02 -7.02 -8.40
N ASP A 37 -15.79 -5.95 -8.62
CA ASP A 37 -15.61 -5.14 -9.80
C ASP A 37 -14.22 -4.49 -9.75
N PRO A 38 -13.38 -4.69 -10.77
CA PRO A 38 -12.04 -4.13 -10.78
C PRO A 38 -12.11 -2.61 -10.84
N ALA A 39 -11.15 -1.95 -10.19
CA ALA A 39 -11.02 -0.51 -10.31
C ALA A 39 -10.74 -0.10 -11.76
N PHE A 40 -11.30 1.04 -12.17
CA PHE A 40 -11.00 1.67 -13.45
C PHE A 40 -10.47 3.09 -13.20
N PRO A 41 -9.27 3.45 -13.70
CA PRO A 41 -8.34 2.62 -14.47
C PRO A 41 -7.74 1.45 -13.67
N ALA A 42 -7.45 0.33 -14.35
CA ALA A 42 -6.91 -0.90 -13.74
C ALA A 42 -5.42 -0.78 -13.39
N LEU A 43 -5.08 0.20 -12.56
CA LEU A 43 -3.73 0.50 -12.07
C LEU A 43 -3.64 0.30 -10.56
N THR A 44 -2.48 -0.09 -10.07
CA THR A 44 -2.28 -0.47 -8.65
C THR A 44 -2.66 0.66 -7.68
N CYS A 45 -2.21 1.90 -7.90
CA CYS A 45 -2.53 3.03 -7.02
C CYS A 45 -4.03 3.33 -6.99
N THR A 46 -4.69 3.25 -8.14
CA THR A 46 -6.15 3.41 -8.27
C THR A 46 -6.88 2.32 -7.49
N ALA A 47 -6.59 1.05 -7.78
CA ALA A 47 -7.24 -0.09 -7.14
C ALA A 47 -7.06 -0.11 -5.61
N GLN A 48 -5.86 0.18 -5.13
CA GLN A 48 -5.62 0.27 -3.68
C GLN A 48 -6.41 1.39 -3.03
N SER A 49 -6.54 2.54 -3.71
CA SER A 49 -7.34 3.66 -3.21
C SER A 49 -8.83 3.30 -3.19
N ASN A 50 -9.35 2.62 -4.21
CA ASN A 50 -10.71 2.08 -4.19
C ASN A 50 -10.92 1.17 -2.97
N TYR A 51 -10.03 0.20 -2.73
CA TYR A 51 -10.20 -0.77 -1.64
C TYR A 51 -10.12 -0.14 -0.25
N LEU A 52 -9.22 0.84 -0.06
CA LEU A 52 -9.04 1.47 1.25
C LEU A 52 -10.12 2.51 1.57
N THR A 53 -10.80 3.06 0.56
CA THR A 53 -11.80 4.14 0.74
C THR A 53 -13.23 3.67 0.47
N GLY A 54 -13.41 2.58 -0.26
CA GLY A 54 -14.71 2.17 -0.82
C GLY A 54 -15.24 3.12 -1.90
N LYS A 55 -14.40 4.03 -2.43
CA LYS A 55 -14.79 5.09 -3.38
C LYS A 55 -14.20 4.86 -4.77
N GLN A 56 -14.73 5.58 -5.76
CA GLN A 56 -14.17 5.58 -7.12
C GLN A 56 -13.16 6.71 -7.34
N PRO A 57 -12.35 6.69 -8.41
CA PRO A 57 -11.35 7.74 -8.67
C PRO A 57 -11.90 9.15 -8.78
N SER A 58 -13.15 9.30 -9.19
CA SER A 58 -13.87 10.59 -9.20
C SER A 58 -14.07 11.20 -7.82
N GLU A 59 -13.97 10.39 -6.75
CA GLU A 59 -14.14 10.82 -5.36
C GLU A 59 -12.82 10.88 -4.59
N HIS A 60 -11.96 9.87 -4.72
CA HIS A 60 -10.70 9.83 -3.97
C HIS A 60 -9.51 10.46 -4.71
N GLY A 61 -9.68 10.84 -5.99
CA GLY A 61 -8.73 11.64 -6.77
C GLY A 61 -7.52 10.89 -7.33
N ILE A 62 -7.43 9.57 -7.17
CA ILE A 62 -6.28 8.78 -7.62
C ILE A 62 -6.64 8.05 -8.91
N VAL A 63 -6.06 8.50 -10.03
CA VAL A 63 -6.31 7.91 -11.36
C VAL A 63 -5.17 7.02 -11.86
N GLY A 64 -4.04 7.00 -11.16
CA GLY A 64 -2.86 6.20 -11.51
C GLY A 64 -1.66 6.55 -10.65
N ASN A 65 -0.48 6.11 -11.10
CA ASN A 65 0.77 6.33 -10.35
C ASN A 65 1.36 7.73 -10.59
N GLY A 66 0.89 8.45 -11.60
CA GLY A 66 1.34 9.81 -11.93
C GLY A 66 0.35 10.52 -12.83
N TRP A 67 0.40 11.86 -12.79
CA TRP A 67 -0.44 12.74 -13.61
C TRP A 67 0.21 14.12 -13.70
N TYR A 68 -0.26 14.92 -14.65
CA TYR A 68 0.17 16.30 -14.82
C TYR A 68 -0.29 17.16 -13.63
N ASN A 69 0.66 17.78 -12.95
CA ASN A 69 0.41 18.78 -11.93
C ASN A 69 0.36 20.16 -12.59
N HIS A 70 -0.85 20.73 -12.64
CA HIS A 70 -1.10 22.02 -13.27
C HIS A 70 -0.39 23.20 -12.58
N GLU A 71 -0.18 23.13 -11.27
CA GLU A 71 0.50 24.20 -10.52
C GLU A 71 1.99 24.28 -10.90
N LEU A 72 2.62 23.13 -11.10
CA LEU A 72 4.04 23.02 -11.41
C LEU A 72 4.33 22.93 -12.92
N ALA A 73 3.29 22.73 -13.73
CA ALA A 73 3.38 22.40 -15.15
C ALA A 73 4.24 21.15 -15.45
N GLU A 74 4.23 20.15 -14.56
CA GLU A 74 5.08 18.97 -14.61
C GLU A 74 4.28 17.67 -14.52
N VAL A 75 4.78 16.59 -15.14
CA VAL A 75 4.27 15.24 -14.87
C VAL A 75 5.00 14.68 -13.66
N ASN A 76 4.27 14.43 -12.57
CA ASN A 76 4.85 13.83 -11.37
C ASN A 76 4.34 12.39 -11.19
N PHE A 77 5.26 11.48 -10.88
CA PHE A 77 4.99 10.08 -10.58
C PHE A 77 5.27 9.74 -9.12
N TRP A 78 4.67 8.64 -8.66
CA TRP A 78 4.98 7.98 -7.39
C TRP A 78 4.81 8.89 -6.17
N LYS A 79 3.78 9.74 -6.19
CA LYS A 79 3.36 10.53 -5.02
C LYS A 79 3.12 9.57 -3.85
N GLN A 80 3.69 9.89 -2.70
CA GLN A 80 3.64 9.09 -1.49
C GLN A 80 2.76 9.64 -0.35
N PRO A 81 2.53 10.96 -0.19
CA PRO A 81 1.72 11.47 0.91
C PRO A 81 0.31 10.90 0.91
N ASN A 82 -0.16 10.41 2.07
CA ASN A 82 -1.48 9.80 2.21
C ASN A 82 -2.64 10.79 1.97
N GLN A 83 -2.41 12.08 2.19
CA GLN A 83 -3.36 13.17 1.96
C GLN A 83 -3.67 13.37 0.47
N THR A 84 -2.85 12.80 -0.43
CA THR A 84 -3.14 12.78 -1.87
C THR A 84 -4.45 12.03 -2.16
N VAL A 85 -4.81 11.06 -1.32
CA VAL A 85 -6.09 10.34 -1.41
C VAL A 85 -7.15 11.17 -0.68
N GLN A 86 -8.07 11.75 -1.44
CA GLN A 86 -9.00 12.80 -0.99
C GLN A 86 -10.28 12.27 -0.34
N ALA A 87 -10.43 10.95 -0.21
CA ALA A 87 -11.54 10.32 0.48
C ALA A 87 -11.12 9.76 1.85
N PRO A 88 -12.05 9.65 2.82
CA PRO A 88 -11.81 8.91 4.05
C PRO A 88 -11.41 7.46 3.77
N LYS A 89 -10.49 6.93 4.56
CA LYS A 89 -10.07 5.54 4.49
C LYS A 89 -10.77 4.73 5.57
N ILE A 90 -10.82 3.42 5.41
CA ILE A 90 -11.52 2.49 6.32
C ILE A 90 -11.12 2.66 7.79
N TRP A 91 -9.84 2.96 8.07
CA TRP A 91 -9.39 3.18 9.45
C TRP A 91 -9.95 4.46 10.08
N HIS A 92 -10.27 5.50 9.30
CA HIS A 92 -10.94 6.68 9.85
C HIS A 92 -12.32 6.32 10.39
N ASP A 93 -13.06 5.48 9.66
CA ASP A 93 -14.43 5.07 10.03
C ASP A 93 -14.42 4.14 11.24
N LEU A 94 -13.46 3.22 11.27
CA LEU A 94 -13.23 2.33 12.41
C LEU A 94 -12.83 3.10 13.66
N LYS A 95 -11.91 4.07 13.56
CA LYS A 95 -11.47 4.90 14.69
C LYS A 95 -12.59 5.80 15.22
N ARG A 96 -13.51 6.28 14.36
CA ARG A 96 -14.72 7.00 14.80
C ARG A 96 -15.70 6.12 15.56
N THR A 97 -15.79 4.84 15.19
CA THR A 97 -16.69 3.87 15.85
C THR A 97 -16.09 3.36 17.16
N ASP A 98 -14.78 3.15 17.19
CA ASP A 98 -14.02 2.68 18.34
C ASP A 98 -12.71 3.48 18.42
N GLY A 99 -12.63 4.41 19.36
CA GLY A 99 -11.44 5.24 19.56
C GLY A 99 -10.19 4.46 19.97
N SER A 100 -10.35 3.22 20.46
CA SER A 100 -9.25 2.32 20.81
C SER A 100 -8.74 1.51 19.61
N PHE A 101 -9.43 1.55 18.46
CA PHE A 101 -9.03 0.85 17.24
C PHE A 101 -7.61 1.25 16.83
N THR A 102 -6.78 0.27 16.48
CA THR A 102 -5.44 0.51 15.96
C THR A 102 -5.25 -0.08 14.57
N CYS A 103 -4.41 0.58 13.77
CA CYS A 103 -4.15 0.23 12.38
C CYS A 103 -2.66 0.19 12.07
N ALA A 104 -2.26 -0.82 11.30
CA ALA A 104 -0.93 -0.94 10.73
C ALA A 104 -1.06 -0.96 9.20
N LYS A 105 -0.50 0.04 8.51
CA LYS A 105 -0.49 0.11 7.03
C LYS A 105 0.91 -0.18 6.52
N MET A 106 1.13 -1.38 5.98
CA MET A 106 2.45 -1.87 5.58
C MET A 106 2.54 -2.04 4.06
N PHE A 107 3.39 -1.25 3.41
CA PHE A 107 3.74 -1.33 1.98
C PHE A 107 2.58 -1.15 0.97
N TRP A 108 1.44 -0.64 1.42
CA TRP A 108 0.40 -0.09 0.54
C TRP A 108 0.85 1.26 -0.03
N TRP A 109 0.33 1.68 -1.17
CA TRP A 109 0.60 2.99 -1.78
C TRP A 109 -0.02 4.15 -0.98
N TYR A 110 0.50 5.36 -1.23
CA TYR A 110 0.15 6.59 -0.52
C TYR A 110 0.25 6.42 1.00
N ASN A 111 1.38 5.95 1.50
CA ASN A 111 1.54 5.55 2.90
C ASN A 111 2.45 6.46 3.71
N MET A 112 3.20 7.36 3.07
CA MET A 112 3.91 8.38 3.82
C MET A 112 2.90 9.27 4.53
N TYR A 113 3.11 9.47 5.83
CA TYR A 113 2.24 10.30 6.68
C TYR A 113 0.78 9.82 6.72
N ALA A 114 0.56 8.51 6.57
CA ALA A 114 -0.74 7.91 6.87
C ALA A 114 -1.05 8.08 8.37
N ASP A 115 -2.27 8.46 8.67
CA ASP A 115 -2.79 8.67 10.02
C ASP A 115 -3.21 7.35 10.67
N VAL A 116 -2.21 6.47 10.83
CA VAL A 116 -2.31 5.14 11.42
C VAL A 116 -1.27 4.97 12.52
N ASP A 117 -1.49 4.02 13.43
CA ASP A 117 -0.61 3.79 14.57
C ASP A 117 0.77 3.27 14.14
N TRP A 118 0.81 2.45 13.08
CA TRP A 118 2.06 1.99 12.46
C TRP A 118 2.01 2.06 10.93
N SER A 119 3.08 2.54 10.31
CA SER A 119 3.23 2.50 8.86
C SER A 119 4.66 2.16 8.43
N ALA A 120 4.79 1.50 7.29
CA ALA A 120 6.07 1.31 6.60
C ALA A 120 5.86 1.34 5.09
N THR A 121 6.75 2.01 4.36
CA THR A 121 6.70 2.09 2.89
C THR A 121 8.10 2.24 2.31
N PRO A 122 8.38 1.76 1.09
CA PRO A 122 9.67 1.98 0.46
C PRO A 122 9.87 3.47 0.19
N ARG A 123 11.02 4.01 0.58
CA ARG A 123 11.42 5.39 0.35
C ARG A 123 12.93 5.48 0.10
N PRO A 124 13.36 5.53 -1.18
CA PRO A 124 14.72 5.91 -1.48
C PRO A 124 15.01 7.33 -0.96
N THR A 125 16.17 7.50 -0.34
CA THR A 125 16.70 8.77 0.13
C THR A 125 17.77 9.26 -0.84
N TYR A 126 17.70 10.55 -1.19
CA TYR A 126 18.62 11.22 -2.10
C TYR A 126 19.27 12.39 -1.36
N PRO A 127 20.41 12.19 -0.69
CA PRO A 127 21.13 13.25 -0.02
C PRO A 127 21.73 14.24 -1.04
N ALA A 128 22.15 15.41 -0.54
CA ALA A 128 22.70 16.49 -1.37
C ALA A 128 24.02 16.13 -2.07
N ASP A 129 24.70 15.07 -1.62
CA ASP A 129 25.90 14.53 -2.25
C ASP A 129 25.62 13.72 -3.53
N GLY A 130 24.34 13.61 -3.92
CA GLY A 130 23.91 12.88 -5.11
C GLY A 130 23.86 11.36 -4.94
N SER A 131 24.13 10.85 -3.73
CA SER A 131 23.99 9.43 -3.43
C SER A 131 22.52 9.01 -3.45
N LYS A 132 22.29 7.70 -3.59
CA LYS A 132 20.95 7.10 -3.56
C LYS A 132 20.96 5.94 -2.58
N HIS A 133 20.25 6.11 -1.48
CA HIS A 133 20.10 5.08 -0.46
C HIS A 133 18.71 4.46 -0.56
N PHE A 134 18.67 3.17 -0.85
CA PHE A 134 17.45 2.38 -0.82
C PHE A 134 17.07 2.11 0.62
N ASP A 135 15.90 2.59 1.03
CA ASP A 135 15.48 2.56 2.43
C ASP A 135 13.95 2.54 2.55
N ILE A 136 13.44 2.40 3.77
CA ILE A 136 12.02 2.52 4.07
C ILE A 136 11.76 3.80 4.85
N HIS A 137 10.58 4.38 4.66
CA HIS A 137 9.99 5.30 5.60
C HIS A 137 9.08 4.50 6.54
N ALA A 138 9.15 4.76 7.85
CA ALA A 138 8.28 4.13 8.83
C ALA A 138 7.78 5.14 9.87
N TRP A 139 6.61 4.82 10.44
CA TRP A 139 6.05 5.48 11.60
C TRP A 139 5.58 4.42 12.61
N PRO A 140 5.86 4.57 13.92
CA PRO A 140 6.79 5.54 14.51
C PRO A 140 8.23 5.37 13.97
N TYR A 141 9.08 6.39 14.12
CA TYR A 141 10.37 6.43 13.42
C TYR A 141 11.35 5.30 13.80
N ASP A 142 11.27 4.81 15.03
CA ASP A 142 12.07 3.70 15.55
C ASP A 142 11.68 2.35 14.92
N LEU A 143 10.46 2.21 14.41
CA LEU A 143 9.99 1.01 13.71
C LEU A 143 10.89 0.64 12.53
N ARG A 144 11.44 1.63 11.82
CA ARG A 144 12.40 1.39 10.72
C ARG A 144 13.61 0.59 11.20
N MET A 145 14.19 1.00 12.33
CA MET A 145 15.38 0.34 12.89
C MET A 145 15.03 -1.07 13.39
N ALA A 146 13.89 -1.22 14.05
CA ALA A 146 13.42 -2.52 14.52
C ALA A 146 13.20 -3.51 13.36
N LEU A 147 12.49 -3.09 12.30
CA LEU A 147 12.26 -3.91 11.11
C LEU A 147 13.57 -4.33 10.44
N LYS A 148 14.54 -3.41 10.34
CA LYS A 148 15.84 -3.71 9.74
C LYS A 148 16.70 -4.64 10.59
N ALA A 149 16.63 -4.51 11.91
CA ALA A 149 17.33 -5.41 12.83
C ALA A 149 16.77 -6.84 12.77
N GLU A 150 15.45 -6.99 12.59
CA GLU A 150 14.78 -8.29 12.55
C GLU A 150 14.85 -8.96 11.16
N PHE A 151 14.60 -8.20 10.09
CA PHE A 151 14.44 -8.74 8.73
C PHE A 151 15.58 -8.39 7.76
N GLY A 152 16.50 -7.51 8.16
CA GLY A 152 17.55 -6.99 7.29
C GLY A 152 17.10 -5.81 6.41
N GLU A 153 17.93 -5.49 5.41
CA GLU A 153 17.66 -4.39 4.48
C GLU A 153 16.45 -4.68 3.58
N PHE A 154 15.69 -3.63 3.25
CA PHE A 154 14.52 -3.79 2.37
C PHE A 154 14.96 -4.17 0.95
N PRO A 155 14.41 -5.25 0.36
CA PRO A 155 14.92 -5.83 -0.88
C PRO A 155 14.40 -5.08 -2.12
N PHE A 156 14.83 -3.84 -2.32
CA PHE A 156 14.34 -2.98 -3.41
C PHE A 156 14.45 -3.60 -4.80
N ALA A 157 15.53 -4.32 -5.08
CA ALA A 157 15.80 -4.88 -6.41
C ALA A 157 14.77 -5.95 -6.82
N THR A 158 14.31 -6.77 -5.88
CA THR A 158 13.27 -7.79 -6.11
C THR A 158 11.87 -7.29 -5.82
N PHE A 159 11.73 -6.11 -5.19
CA PHE A 159 10.45 -5.49 -4.93
C PHE A 159 9.93 -4.66 -6.13
N TRP A 160 10.76 -3.74 -6.66
CA TRP A 160 10.40 -2.85 -7.80
C TRP A 160 11.50 -2.73 -8.86
N GLY A 161 12.54 -3.56 -8.80
CA GLY A 161 13.64 -3.55 -9.75
C GLY A 161 13.47 -4.56 -10.90
N PRO A 162 14.46 -4.63 -11.81
CA PRO A 162 14.48 -5.59 -12.92
C PRO A 162 14.41 -7.07 -12.49
N MET A 163 14.67 -7.34 -11.20
CA MET A 163 14.63 -8.67 -10.59
C MET A 163 13.28 -8.94 -9.89
N ALA A 164 12.29 -8.06 -10.03
CA ALA A 164 10.95 -8.29 -9.51
C ALA A 164 10.21 -9.31 -10.40
N GLY A 165 9.88 -10.47 -9.85
CA GLY A 165 9.24 -11.59 -10.55
C GLY A 165 9.51 -12.92 -9.88
#